data_AF-A0A6J1PUK5-F1
#
_entry.id   AF-A0A6J1PUK5-F1
#
_cell.length_a   1.000
_cell.length_b   1.000
_cell.length_c   1.000
_cell.angle_alpha   90.00
_cell.angle_beta   90.00
_cell.angle_gamma   90.00
#
_symmetry.space_group_name_H-M   'P 1'
#
loop_
_entity.id
_entity.type
_entity.pdbx_description
1 polymer ?
#
loop_
_entity_poly.entity_id
_entity_poly.type
_entity_poly.pdbx_seq_one_letter_code
_entity_poly.pdbx_strand_id
1 'polypeptide(L)'
;MKIFPRDPVRRAQWAANVNRKEWIPTERSFLCEVHFAHDMWENNRVDGKRKLKINAVPTIFGSKAKKIKSHRENMRLLWSF
;
A
#
# COMPACT_ATOMS: atom_id res chain seq x y z
N MET A 1 7.18 -4.94 -1.97
CA MET A 1 6.07 -4.88 -2.97
C MET A 1 5.06 -5.97 -2.63
N LYS A 2 3.76 -5.75 -2.86
CA LYS A 2 2.67 -6.67 -2.50
C LYS A 2 1.81 -6.99 -3.73
N ILE A 3 1.74 -8.27 -4.07
CA ILE A 3 0.96 -8.77 -5.21
C ILE A 3 -0.53 -8.69 -4.88
N PHE A 4 -1.35 -8.47 -5.91
CA PHE A 4 -2.81 -8.49 -5.75
C PHE A 4 -3.30 -9.83 -5.16
N PRO A 5 -4.31 -9.81 -4.27
CA PRO A 5 -4.89 -11.02 -3.72
C PRO A 5 -5.37 -11.99 -4.82
N ARG A 6 -5.25 -13.29 -4.52
CA ARG A 6 -5.88 -14.35 -5.34
C ARG A 6 -7.39 -14.35 -5.19
N ASP A 7 -7.86 -13.97 -4.01
CA ASP A 7 -9.28 -13.81 -3.72
C ASP A 7 -9.90 -12.74 -4.64
N PRO A 8 -10.94 -13.08 -5.43
CA PRO A 8 -11.49 -12.18 -6.43
C PRO A 8 -12.19 -10.97 -5.80
N VAL A 9 -12.80 -11.13 -4.62
CA VAL A 9 -13.50 -10.05 -3.90
C VAL A 9 -12.49 -9.01 -3.44
N ARG A 10 -11.41 -9.45 -2.78
CA ARG A 10 -10.33 -8.55 -2.34
C ARG A 10 -9.58 -7.93 -3.50
N ARG A 11 -9.39 -8.68 -4.60
CA ARG A 11 -8.77 -8.16 -5.82
C ARG A 11 -9.60 -7.02 -6.40
N ALA A 12 -10.92 -7.19 -6.48
CA ALA A 12 -11.84 -6.13 -6.92
C ALA A 12 -11.80 -4.92 -5.99
N GLN A 13 -11.75 -5.13 -4.66
CA GLN A 13 -11.60 -4.04 -3.70
C GLN A 13 -10.27 -3.28 -3.88
N TRP A 14 -9.15 -3.98 -4.10
CA TRP A 14 -7.87 -3.33 -4.37
C TRP A 14 -7.91 -2.55 -5.69
N ALA A 15 -8.53 -3.11 -6.73
CA ALA A 15 -8.70 -2.46 -8.03
C ALA A 15 -9.52 -1.17 -7.92
N ALA A 16 -10.65 -1.22 -7.19
CA ALA A 16 -11.50 -0.08 -6.93
C ALA A 16 -10.75 1.03 -6.19
N ASN A 17 -9.91 0.69 -5.21
CA ASN A 17 -9.12 1.67 -4.46
C ASN A 17 -8.01 2.33 -5.29
N VAL A 18 -7.40 1.59 -6.22
CA VAL A 18 -6.43 2.17 -7.17
C VAL A 18 -7.09 3.25 -8.03
N ASN A 19 -8.39 3.11 -8.31
CA ASN A 19 -9.24 4.07 -9.02
C ASN A 19 -8.59 4.62 -10.30
N ARG A 20 -7.97 3.73 -11.10
CA ARG A 20 -7.37 4.07 -12.38
C ARG A 20 -8.34 3.71 -13.50
N LYS A 21 -8.75 4.70 -14.29
CA LYS A 21 -9.66 4.50 -15.43
C LYS A 21 -9.05 3.50 -16.42
N GLU A 22 -9.88 2.58 -16.92
CA GLU A 22 -9.51 1.59 -17.95
C GLU A 22 -8.34 0.67 -17.54
N TRP A 23 -8.11 0.49 -16.25
CA TRP A 23 -7.05 -0.39 -15.76
C TRP A 23 -7.62 -1.59 -15.02
N ILE A 24 -7.26 -2.78 -15.49
CA ILE A 24 -7.64 -4.06 -14.87
C ILE A 24 -6.37 -4.70 -14.29
N PRO A 25 -6.34 -5.03 -12.99
CA PRO A 25 -5.19 -5.71 -12.41
C PRO A 25 -5.06 -7.12 -13.01
N THR A 26 -3.87 -7.42 -13.49
CA THR A 26 -3.45 -8.77 -13.88
C THR A 26 -2.97 -9.57 -12.67
N GLU A 27 -2.80 -10.89 -12.80
CA GLU A 27 -2.28 -11.74 -11.71
C GLU A 27 -0.88 -11.35 -11.22
N ARG A 28 -0.10 -10.72 -12.09
CA ARG A 28 1.24 -10.22 -11.80
C ARG A 28 1.25 -8.76 -11.37
N SER A 29 0.09 -8.14 -11.23
CA SER A 29 -0.01 -6.77 -10.72
C SER A 29 0.38 -6.72 -9.26
N PHE A 30 1.13 -5.69 -8.89
CA PHE A 30 1.59 -5.46 -7.53
C PHE A 30 1.51 -3.98 -7.15
N LEU A 31 1.47 -3.73 -5.85
CA LEU A 31 1.53 -2.40 -5.25
C LEU A 31 2.75 -2.27 -4.36
N CYS A 32 3.37 -1.10 -4.38
CA CYS A 32 4.39 -0.75 -3.39
C CYS A 32 3.80 -0.68 -1.98
N GLU A 33 4.65 -0.90 -0.96
CA GLU A 33 4.22 -0.93 0.45
C GLU A 33 3.67 0.42 0.92
N VAL A 34 4.12 1.51 0.29
CA VAL A 34 3.67 2.89 0.56
C VAL A 34 2.18 3.12 0.29
N HIS A 35 1.51 2.21 -0.43
CA HIS A 35 0.08 2.32 -0.70
C HIS A 35 -0.80 1.83 0.46
N PHE A 36 -0.19 1.18 1.45
CA PHE A 36 -0.86 0.66 2.64
C PHE A 36 -0.53 1.54 3.84
N ALA A 37 -1.57 1.93 4.58
CA ALA A 37 -1.39 2.65 5.83
C ALA A 37 -0.71 1.76 6.90
N HIS A 38 -0.01 2.38 7.85
CA HIS A 38 0.83 1.67 8.82
C HIS A 38 0.02 0.71 9.72
N ASP A 39 -1.22 1.06 10.01
CA ASP A 39 -2.19 0.28 10.76
C ASP A 39 -2.69 -0.98 10.03
N MET A 40 -2.50 -1.07 8.71
CA MET A 40 -2.90 -2.23 7.89
C MET A 40 -1.87 -3.37 7.94
N TRP A 41 -0.75 -3.17 8.62
CA TRP A 41 0.29 -4.17 8.81
C TRP A 41 0.05 -4.96 10.10
N GLU A 42 0.41 -6.25 10.06
CA GLU A 42 0.45 -7.08 11.27
C GLU A 42 1.61 -6.59 12.16
N ASN A 43 1.31 -6.33 13.43
CA ASN A 43 2.31 -5.97 14.44
C ASN A 43 2.83 -7.23 15.12
N ASN A 44 4.12 -7.25 15.47
CA ASN A 44 4.74 -8.26 16.33
C ASN A 44 4.54 -9.71 15.88
N ARG A 45 4.69 -10.00 14.58
CA ARG A 45 4.80 -11.40 14.16
C ARG A 45 6.09 -12.00 14.70
N VAL A 46 5.98 -13.19 15.29
CA VAL A 46 7.10 -13.96 15.83
C VAL A 46 8.15 -14.29 14.75
N ASP A 47 7.74 -14.38 13.49
CA ASP A 47 8.63 -14.66 12.34
C ASP A 47 9.40 -13.43 11.82
N GLY A 48 9.21 -12.24 12.42
CA GLY A 48 9.84 -10.97 12.00
C GLY A 48 9.41 -10.48 10.61
N LYS A 49 8.48 -11.17 9.93
CA LYS A 49 8.07 -10.82 8.57
C LYS A 49 7.03 -9.71 8.60
N ARG A 50 7.10 -8.80 7.63
CA ARG A 50 6.11 -7.74 7.48
C ARG A 50 4.97 -8.19 6.56
N LYS A 51 3.84 -8.58 7.17
CA LYS A 51 2.64 -9.05 6.47
C LYS A 51 1.50 -8.05 6.61
N LEU A 52 0.68 -7.94 5.57
CA LEU A 52 -0.56 -7.18 5.61
C LEU A 52 -1.62 -7.99 6.33
N LYS A 53 -2.47 -7.30 7.10
CA LYS A 53 -3.65 -7.92 7.72
C LYS A 53 -4.59 -8.51 6.66
N ILE A 54 -5.42 -9.46 7.06
CA ILE A 54 -6.39 -10.11 6.17
C ILE A 54 -7.43 -9.16 5.59
N ASN A 55 -7.69 -8.05 6.27
CA ASN A 55 -8.61 -6.98 5.88
C ASN A 55 -7.87 -5.75 5.33
N ALA A 56 -6.55 -5.86 5.09
CA ALA A 56 -5.78 -4.77 4.53
C ALA A 56 -6.22 -4.44 3.09
N VAL A 57 -6.43 -3.15 2.85
CA VAL A 57 -6.73 -2.56 1.56
C VAL A 57 -5.78 -1.38 1.31
N PRO A 58 -5.34 -1.15 0.07
CA PRO A 58 -4.51 -0.01 -0.25
C PRO A 58 -5.40 1.25 -0.23
N THR A 59 -5.00 2.28 0.50
CA THR A 59 -5.81 3.50 0.68
C THR A 59 -5.08 4.77 0.27
N ILE A 60 -3.77 4.67 0.03
CA ILE A 60 -2.90 5.80 -0.25
C ILE A 60 -2.67 5.89 -1.77
N PHE A 61 -3.49 6.71 -2.42
CA PHE A 61 -3.40 7.02 -3.85
C PHE A 61 -3.55 8.53 -4.10
N GLY A 62 -3.15 8.98 -5.29
CA GLY A 62 -3.34 10.38 -5.74
C GLY A 62 -2.67 11.42 -4.83
N SER A 63 -3.44 12.45 -4.43
CA SER A 63 -2.98 13.57 -3.60
C SER A 63 -2.51 13.14 -2.20
N LYS A 64 -3.07 12.06 -1.63
CA LYS A 64 -2.62 11.51 -0.34
C LYS A 64 -1.18 10.98 -0.44
N ALA A 65 -0.83 10.33 -1.55
CA ALA A 65 0.53 9.84 -1.78
C ALA A 65 1.53 11.00 -1.94
N LYS A 66 1.14 12.13 -2.55
CA LYS A 66 1.99 13.32 -2.71
C LYS A 66 2.33 13.96 -1.35
N LYS A 67 1.36 14.08 -0.44
CA LYS A 67 1.60 14.60 0.92
C LYS A 67 2.58 13.75 1.71
N ILE A 68 2.48 12.41 1.63
CA ILE A 68 3.39 11.50 2.33
C ILE A 68 4.81 11.57 1.78
N LYS A 69 4.97 11.69 0.46
CA LYS A 69 6.30 11.87 -0.15
C LYS A 69 6.95 13.16 0.33
N SER A 70 6.23 14.28 0.24
CA SER A 70 6.72 15.59 0.72
C SER A 70 7.07 15.56 2.21
N HIS A 71 6.22 14.97 3.06
CA HIS A 71 6.53 14.84 4.49
C HIS A 71 7.79 14.00 4.74
N ARG A 72 7.97 12.86 4.06
CA ARG A 72 9.16 12.03 4.22
C ARG A 72 10.44 12.68 3.68
N GLU A 73 10.33 13.42 2.58
CA GLU A 73 11.45 14.21 2.04
C GLU A 73 11.83 15.32 3.02
N ASN A 74 10.85 16.06 3.54
CA ASN A 74 11.07 17.08 4.55
C ASN A 74 11.70 16.51 5.83
N MET A 75 11.22 15.38 6.34
CA MET A 75 11.83 14.74 7.52
C MET A 75 13.24 14.19 7.24
N ARG A 76 13.52 13.71 6.02
CA ARG A 76 14.87 13.29 5.64
C ARG A 76 15.85 14.46 5.63
N LEU A 77 15.42 15.60 5.10
CA LEU A 77 16.23 16.82 5.07
C LEU A 77 16.48 17.37 6.49
N LEU A 78 15.52 17.21 7.41
CA LEU A 78 15.64 17.65 8.80
C LEU A 78 16.53 16.75 9.68
N TRP A 79 16.86 15.53 9.27
CA TRP A 79 17.77 14.62 9.98
C TRP A 79 19.17 14.52 9.33
N SER A 80 19.43 15.35 8.31
CA SER A 80 20.73 15.47 7.64
C SER A 80 21.63 16.57 8.19
N PHE A 81 21.24 17.20 9.31
CA PHE A 81 22.02 18.21 10.05
C PHE A 81 22.30 17.73 11.47
#